data_AF-A0A6C1C9N4-F1
#
_entry.id   AF-A0A6C1C9N4-F1
#
_cell.length_a   1.000
_cell.length_b   1.000
_cell.length_c   1.000
_cell.angle_alpha   90.00
_cell.angle_beta   90.00
_cell.angle_gamma   90.00
#
_symmetry.space_group_name_H-M   'P 1'
#
loop_
_entity.id
_entity.type
_entity.pdbx_description
1 polymer ?
#
loop_
_entity_poly.entity_id
_entity_poly.type
_entity_poly.pdbx_seq_one_letter_code
_entity_poly.pdbx_strand_id
1 'polypeptide(L)'
;MRNGPRSQAERDALTVEIGYALLSAGLLAALVFAAIASPAVVWELPSRAVHALLLAGAVTAGLLAVVRIVRVLRRYARREGRAREA
;
A
#
# COMPACT_ATOMS: atom_id res chain seq x y z
N MET A 1 7.78 -36.51 7.72
CA MET A 1 8.14 -35.18 8.26
C MET A 1 6.84 -34.44 8.55
N ARG A 2 6.43 -34.30 9.82
CA ARG A 2 5.17 -33.62 10.17
C ARG A 2 5.40 -32.11 10.11
N ASN A 3 4.89 -31.45 9.07
CA ASN A 3 4.71 -30.00 9.07
C ASN A 3 3.60 -29.68 10.09
N GLY A 4 3.98 -29.40 11.34
CA GLY A 4 3.04 -28.99 12.38
C GLY A 4 2.36 -27.66 12.01
N PRO A 5 1.12 -27.39 12.46
CA PRO A 5 0.46 -26.11 12.22
C PRO A 5 1.31 -24.95 12.71
N ARG A 6 1.41 -23.87 11.93
CA ARG A 6 2.06 -22.62 12.35
C ARG A 6 1.52 -22.19 13.71
N SER A 7 2.44 -21.82 14.62
CA SER A 7 2.09 -21.37 15.97
C SER A 7 1.23 -20.09 15.88
N GLN A 8 0.41 -19.82 16.91
CA GLN A 8 -0.48 -18.65 16.87
C GLN A 8 0.27 -17.33 16.67
N ALA A 9 1.45 -17.20 17.29
CA ALA A 9 2.30 -16.03 17.11
C ALA A 9 2.70 -15.78 15.64
N GLU A 10 2.89 -16.84 14.84
CA GLU A 10 3.25 -16.71 13.43
C GLU A 10 2.05 -16.27 12.57
N ARG A 11 0.82 -16.65 12.96
CA ARG A 11 -0.40 -16.24 12.27
C ARG A 11 -0.78 -14.79 12.58
N ASP A 12 -0.61 -14.38 13.83
CA ASP A 12 -0.85 -12.99 14.25
C ASP A 12 0.14 -12.05 13.56
N ALA A 13 1.41 -12.44 13.46
CA ALA A 13 2.41 -11.68 12.71
C ALA A 13 2.01 -11.50 11.24
N LEU A 14 1.53 -12.57 10.59
CA LEU A 14 1.10 -12.53 9.20
C LEU A 14 -0.15 -11.65 9.01
N THR A 15 -1.09 -11.71 9.95
CA THR A 15 -2.30 -10.88 9.94
C THR A 15 -1.96 -9.40 10.11
N VAL A 16 -1.10 -9.07 11.08
CA VAL A 16 -0.64 -7.70 11.33
C VAL A 16 0.11 -7.15 10.12
N GLU A 17 0.94 -7.95 9.46
CA GLU A 17 1.69 -7.47 8.28
C GLU A 17 0.76 -7.21 7.09
N ILE A 18 -0.25 -8.06 6.85
CA ILE A 18 -1.26 -7.79 5.82
C ILE A 18 -2.03 -6.52 6.16
N GLY A 19 -2.48 -6.37 7.40
CA GLY A 19 -3.17 -5.17 7.87
C GLY A 19 -2.32 -3.91 7.71
N TYR A 20 -1.04 -3.99 8.08
CA TYR A 20 -0.07 -2.91 7.92
C TYR A 20 0.17 -2.58 6.44
N ALA A 21 0.31 -3.58 5.56
CA ALA A 21 0.48 -3.37 4.13
C ALA A 21 -0.70 -2.60 3.53
N LEU A 22 -1.92 -3.01 3.87
CA LEU A 22 -3.16 -2.39 3.40
C LEU A 22 -3.35 -0.98 3.97
N LEU A 23 -3.21 -0.80 5.29
CA LEU A 23 -3.37 0.51 5.94
C LEU A 23 -2.32 1.51 5.43
N SER A 24 -1.06 1.10 5.36
CA SER A 24 0.01 1.99 4.91
C SER A 24 -0.08 2.32 3.41
N ALA A 25 -0.54 1.38 2.58
CA ALA A 25 -0.82 1.65 1.17
C ALA A 25 -2.04 2.56 0.99
N GLY A 26 -3.10 2.37 1.77
CA GLY A 26 -4.28 3.22 1.76
C GLY A 26 -3.97 4.65 2.19
N LEU A 27 -3.20 4.83 3.27
CA LEU A 27 -2.74 6.14 3.72
C LEU A 27 -1.89 6.84 2.65
N LEU A 28 -0.93 6.11 2.06
CA LEU A 28 -0.11 6.64 0.97
C LEU A 28 -0.98 7.06 -0.23
N ALA A 29 -1.94 6.23 -0.62
CA ALA A 29 -2.85 6.51 -1.73
C ALA A 29 -3.67 7.78 -1.46
N ALA A 30 -4.25 7.90 -0.26
CA ALA A 30 -5.03 9.07 0.14
C ALA A 30 -4.19 10.35 0.11
N LEU A 31 -2.96 10.30 0.63
CA LEU A 31 -2.05 11.45 0.63
C LEU A 31 -1.62 11.85 -0.79
N VAL A 32 -1.25 10.88 -1.63
CA VAL A 32 -0.86 11.13 -3.02
C VAL A 32 -2.03 11.69 -3.82
N PHE A 33 -3.21 11.09 -3.68
CA PHE A 33 -4.42 11.58 -4.34
C PHE A 33 -4.74 13.01 -3.89
N ALA A 34 -4.75 13.27 -2.58
CA ALA A 34 -5.02 14.60 -2.04
C ALA A 34 -3.99 15.62 -2.55
N ALA A 35 -2.70 15.28 -2.58
CA ALA A 35 -1.66 16.15 -3.11
C ALA A 35 -1.91 16.51 -4.57
N ILE A 36 -2.20 15.52 -5.42
CA ILE A 36 -2.43 15.72 -6.86
C ILE A 36 -3.77 16.41 -7.13
N ALA A 37 -4.83 16.06 -6.40
CA ALA A 37 -6.18 16.60 -6.60
C ALA A 37 -6.39 17.96 -5.94
N SER A 38 -5.55 18.36 -4.95
CA SER A 38 -5.68 19.63 -4.23
C SER A 38 -5.83 20.87 -5.13
N PRO A 39 -5.15 20.97 -6.31
CA PRO A 39 -5.32 22.15 -7.14
C PRO A 39 -6.73 22.31 -7.71
N ALA A 40 -7.44 21.20 -7.91
CA ALA A 40 -8.84 21.23 -8.36
C ALA A 40 -9.81 21.80 -7.32
N VAL A 41 -9.40 21.87 -6.05
CA VAL A 41 -10.22 22.41 -4.95
C VAL A 41 -9.83 23.85 -4.62
N VAL A 42 -8.54 24.19 -4.74
CA VAL A 42 -8.01 25.51 -4.34
C VAL A 42 -8.17 26.57 -5.43
N TRP A 43 -8.16 26.17 -6.71
CA TRP A 43 -8.23 27.11 -7.84
C TRP A 43 -9.45 26.87 -8.74
N GLU A 44 -9.89 27.95 -9.40
CA GLU A 44 -10.86 27.88 -10.48
C GLU A 44 -10.17 27.38 -11.76
N LEU A 45 -10.39 26.10 -12.06
CA LEU A 45 -9.83 25.43 -13.23
C LEU A 45 -10.92 25.09 -14.24
N PRO A 46 -10.61 25.08 -15.54
CA PRO A 46 -11.55 24.56 -16.53
C PRO A 46 -11.86 23.08 -16.26
N SER A 47 -13.09 22.65 -16.51
CA SER A 47 -13.55 21.29 -16.16
C SER A 47 -12.65 20.17 -16.68
N ARG A 48 -12.02 20.35 -17.86
CA ARG A 48 -11.07 19.37 -18.41
C ARG A 48 -9.83 19.19 -17.53
N ALA A 49 -9.29 20.28 -16.97
CA ALA A 49 -8.14 20.24 -16.09
C ALA A 49 -8.49 19.55 -14.77
N VAL A 50 -9.65 19.87 -14.18
CA VAL A 50 -10.16 19.18 -12.98
C VAL A 50 -10.25 17.66 -13.21
N HIS A 51 -10.88 17.23 -14.30
CA HIS A 51 -10.98 15.80 -14.62
C HIS A 51 -9.62 15.14 -14.81
N ALA A 52 -8.68 15.82 -15.49
CA ALA A 52 -7.33 15.32 -15.69
C ALA A 52 -6.58 15.16 -14.35
N LEU A 53 -6.68 16.12 -13.44
CA LEU A 53 -6.09 16.08 -12.10
C LEU A 53 -6.67 14.92 -11.27
N LEU A 54 -7.98 14.74 -11.27
CA LEU A 54 -8.63 13.65 -10.54
C LEU A 54 -8.23 12.28 -11.10
N LEU A 55 -8.22 12.13 -12.43
CA LEU A 55 -7.83 10.87 -13.07
C LEU A 55 -6.35 10.56 -12.85
N ALA A 56 -5.47 11.54 -13.05
CA ALA A 56 -4.04 11.39 -12.80
C ALA A 56 -3.78 11.03 -11.33
N GLY A 57 -4.42 11.75 -10.41
CA GLY A 57 -4.33 11.49 -8.98
C GLY A 57 -4.75 10.06 -8.62
N ALA A 58 -5.88 9.60 -9.15
CA ALA A 58 -6.39 8.25 -8.89
C ALA A 58 -5.45 7.16 -9.43
N VAL A 59 -4.97 7.33 -10.68
CA VAL A 59 -4.05 6.38 -11.31
C VAL A 59 -2.72 6.31 -10.57
N THR A 60 -2.12 7.46 -10.26
CA THR A 60 -0.84 7.53 -9.55
C THR A 60 -0.96 6.97 -8.13
N ALA A 61 -2.00 7.34 -7.38
CA ALA A 61 -2.26 6.83 -6.04
C ALA A 61 -2.46 5.30 -6.05
N GLY A 62 -3.23 4.78 -7.00
CA GLY A 62 -3.46 3.34 -7.15
C GLY A 62 -2.17 2.57 -7.45
N LEU A 63 -1.36 3.06 -8.40
CA LEU A 63 -0.07 2.43 -8.72
C LEU A 63 0.87 2.41 -7.51
N LEU A 64 0.99 3.54 -6.80
CA LEU A 64 1.85 3.61 -5.62
C LEU A 64 1.35 2.73 -4.47
N ALA A 65 0.04 2.58 -4.30
CA ALA A 65 -0.54 1.65 -3.34
C ALA A 65 -0.16 0.20 -3.66
N VAL A 66 -0.29 -0.22 -4.92
CA VAL A 66 0.11 -1.57 -5.36
C VAL A 66 1.60 -1.81 -5.14
N VAL A 67 2.46 -0.86 -5.55
CA VAL A 67 3.90 -0.93 -5.31
C VAL A 67 4.21 -1.03 -3.81
N ARG A 68 3.51 -0.26 -2.98
CA ARG A 68 3.69 -0.26 -1.52
C ARG A 68 3.36 -1.63 -0.93
N ILE A 69 2.22 -2.23 -1.29
CA ILE A 69 1.81 -3.56 -0.85
C ILE A 69 2.86 -4.60 -1.26
N VAL A 70 3.25 -4.63 -2.53
CA VAL A 70 4.25 -5.57 -3.05
C VAL A 70 5.59 -5.41 -2.32
N ARG A 71 6.01 -4.17 -2.04
CA ARG A 71 7.26 -3.90 -1.33
C ARG A 71 7.22 -4.39 0.12
N VAL A 72 6.10 -4.21 0.83
CA VAL A 72 5.91 -4.73 2.19
C VAL A 72 5.99 -6.25 2.19
N LEU A 73 5.16 -6.90 1.37
CA LEU A 73 5.07 -8.36 1.35
C LEU A 73 6.41 -9.00 0.92
N ARG A 74 7.09 -8.45 -0.08
CA ARG A 74 8.44 -8.93 -0.47
C ARG A 74 9.48 -8.70 0.63
N ARG A 75 9.38 -7.62 1.40
CA ARG A 75 10.29 -7.37 2.54
C ARG A 75 10.04 -8.37 3.66
N TYR A 76 8.78 -8.67 3.95
CA TYR A 76 8.37 -9.66 4.94
C TYR A 76 8.88 -11.06 4.56
N ALA A 77 8.60 -11.53 3.35
CA ALA A 77 9.08 -12.84 2.87
C ALA A 77 10.60 -13.01 2.96
N ARG A 78 11.37 -11.95 2.65
CA ARG A 78 12.84 -11.95 2.78
C ARG A 78 13.35 -11.93 4.22
N ARG A 79 12.55 -11.47 5.19
CA ARG A 79 12.89 -11.53 6.62
C ARG A 79 12.61 -12.92 7.17
N GLU A 80 11.47 -13.51 6.82
CA GLU A 80 11.14 -14.89 7.20
C GLU A 80 12.16 -15.90 6.67
N GLY A 81 12.59 -15.78 5.41
CA GLY A 81 13.60 -16.70 4.84
C GLY A 81 14.91 -16.69 5.63
N ARG A 82 15.42 -15.50 5.97
CA ARG A 82 16.64 -15.35 6.77
C ARG A 82 16.51 -15.87 8.20
N ALA A 83 15.33 -15.75 8.81
CA ALA A 83 15.08 -16.24 10.16
C ALA A 83 15.03 -17.78 10.26
N ARG A 84 14.86 -18.49 9.13
CA ARG A 84 14.88 -19.96 9.08
C ARG A 84 16.26 -20.54 8.81
N GLU A 85 17.18 -19.74 8.28
CA GLU A 85 18.57 -20.12 7.95
C GLU A 85 19.55 -19.85 9.10
N ALA A 86 19.14 -19.04 10.09
CA ALA A 86 19.89 -18.72 11.30
C ALA A 86 19.47 -19.62 12.46
#